data_AF-A0A6A5EWH1-F1
#
_entry.id   AF-A0A6A5EWH1-F1
#
_cell.length_a   1.000
_cell.length_b   1.000
_cell.length_c   1.000
_cell.angle_alpha   90.00
_cell.angle_beta   90.00
_cell.angle_gamma   90.00
#
_symmetry.space_group_name_H-M   'P 1'
#
loop_
_entity.id
_entity.type
_entity.pdbx_description
1 polymer ?
#
loop_
_entity_poly.entity_id
_entity_poly.type
_entity_poly.pdbx_seq_one_letter_code
_entity_poly.pdbx_strand_id
1 'polypeptide(L)'
;MFQLRDMLHRDPCNSDLDRCITMKQKQKSPEILRDGSRPRLVRRVSTNSRERWRQQNVNGAFTELRSLIPTHPPDRKLSKNEILRLALRYISFLDQVLTDQVLTSRC
;
A
#
# COMPACT_ATOMS: atom_id res chain seq x y z
N MET A 1 -5.63 21.32 16.31
CA MET A 1 -4.80 21.25 15.09
C MET A 1 -3.82 20.09 15.24
N PHE A 2 -4.33 18.86 15.11
CA PHE A 2 -3.49 17.66 15.10
C PHE A 2 -2.63 17.74 13.84
N GLN A 3 -1.33 17.92 14.04
CA GLN A 3 -0.39 18.24 12.98
C GLN A 3 -0.32 17.07 12.00
N LEU A 4 -0.43 17.41 10.72
CA LEU A 4 -0.14 16.58 9.54
C LEU A 4 1.29 15.97 9.55
N ARG A 5 2.07 16.21 10.61
CA ARG A 5 3.45 15.78 10.81
C ARG A 5 3.55 14.42 11.52
N ASP A 6 2.52 14.00 12.25
CA ASP A 6 2.50 12.71 12.96
C ASP A 6 2.20 11.51 12.05
N MET A 7 1.62 11.76 10.86
CA MET A 7 1.27 10.70 9.91
C MET A 7 2.46 10.20 9.07
N LEU A 8 3.57 10.95 9.04
CA LEU A 8 4.76 10.62 8.23
C LEU A 8 6.02 10.25 9.04
N HIS A 9 5.96 10.24 10.39
CA HIS A 9 7.16 10.02 11.24
C HIS A 9 7.09 8.85 12.23
N ARG A 10 6.03 8.04 12.26
CA ARG A 10 6.18 6.68 12.81
C ARG A 10 6.58 5.75 11.69
N ASP A 11 7.89 5.59 11.47
CA ASP A 11 8.41 4.43 10.76
C ASP A 11 8.10 3.18 11.61
N PRO A 12 7.08 2.37 11.26
CA PRO A 12 6.71 1.19 12.07
C PRO A 12 7.74 0.06 11.93
N CYS A 13 8.76 0.27 11.10
CA CYS A 13 9.82 -0.67 10.80
C CYS A 13 10.75 -0.95 11.98
N ASN A 14 10.75 -0.12 13.03
CA ASN A 14 11.54 -0.40 14.23
C ASN A 14 10.89 -1.54 15.07
N SER A 15 9.55 -1.58 15.12
CA SER A 15 8.79 -2.60 15.85
C SER A 15 8.92 -4.02 15.26
N ASP A 16 9.06 -4.15 13.93
CA ASP A 16 9.30 -5.43 13.27
C ASP A 16 10.71 -5.97 13.55
N LEU A 17 11.70 -5.08 13.68
CA LEU A 17 13.05 -5.46 14.03
C LEU A 17 13.11 -5.98 15.48
N ASP A 18 12.49 -5.27 16.42
CA ASP A 18 12.37 -5.70 17.81
C ASP A 18 11.60 -7.02 17.93
N ARG A 19 10.52 -7.21 17.16
CA ARG A 19 9.76 -8.46 17.12
C ARG A 19 10.57 -9.61 16.51
N CYS A 20 11.37 -9.37 15.47
CA CYS A 20 12.23 -10.40 14.87
C CYS A 20 13.38 -10.81 15.80
N ILE A 21 13.95 -9.85 16.54
CA ILE A 21 14.99 -10.10 17.56
C ILE A 21 14.40 -10.89 18.74
N THR A 22 13.22 -10.51 19.24
CA THR A 22 12.56 -11.20 20.37
C THR A 22 12.02 -12.58 20.00
N MET A 23 11.50 -12.80 18.78
CA MET A 23 11.05 -14.13 18.31
C MET A 23 12.18 -15.17 18.28
N LYS A 24 13.45 -14.74 18.18
CA LYS A 24 14.62 -15.65 18.21
C LYS A 24 15.16 -15.95 19.61
N GLN A 25 14.77 -15.23 20.66
CA GLN A 25 15.18 -15.56 22.04
C GLN A 25 14.39 -16.74 22.63
N LYS A 26 13.23 -17.11 22.05
CA LYS A 26 12.39 -18.22 22.55
C LYS A 26 12.62 -19.57 21.85
N GLN A 27 13.41 -19.62 20.76
CA GLN A 27 13.81 -20.88 20.12
C GLN A 27 15.23 -21.26 20.53
N LYS A 28 15.33 -22.03 21.61
CA LYS A 28 16.53 -22.71 22.07
C LYS A 28 16.79 -23.93 21.17
N SER A 29 17.68 -23.79 20.20
CA SER A 29 18.47 -24.89 19.61
C SER A 29 19.91 -24.38 19.37
N PRO A 30 20.94 -25.09 19.84
CA PRO A 30 22.33 -24.65 19.75
C PRO A 30 22.93 -25.02 18.38
N GLU A 31 23.92 -24.25 17.95
CA GLU A 31 24.68 -24.35 16.69
C GLU A 31 24.01 -23.72 15.46
N ILE A 32 24.45 -22.51 15.13
CA ILE A 32 24.95 -22.00 13.82
C ILE A 32 24.83 -20.46 13.90
N LEU A 33 25.93 -19.76 13.57
CA LEU A 33 26.16 -18.29 13.60
C LEU A 33 26.87 -17.74 14.85
N ARG A 34 28.03 -18.31 15.15
CA ARG A 34 29.22 -17.47 15.34
C ARG A 34 29.60 -16.86 13.98
N ASP A 35 30.14 -15.65 13.99
CA ASP A 35 30.70 -14.89 12.86
C ASP A 35 29.85 -13.71 12.34
N GLY A 36 30.53 -12.63 11.95
CA GLY A 36 30.12 -11.22 11.80
C GLY A 36 28.99 -10.86 10.80
N SER A 37 28.00 -11.73 10.63
CA SER A 37 26.88 -11.60 9.69
C SER A 37 25.58 -11.04 10.30
N ARG A 38 25.52 -10.88 11.62
CA ARG A 38 24.35 -10.34 12.34
C ARG A 38 23.90 -8.94 11.86
N PRO A 39 24.81 -7.97 11.60
CA PRO A 39 24.40 -6.64 11.12
C PRO A 39 23.79 -6.69 9.71
N ARG A 40 24.29 -7.60 8.85
CA ARG A 40 23.76 -7.80 7.48
C ARG A 40 22.34 -8.38 7.50
N LEU A 41 22.09 -9.37 8.36
CA LEU A 41 20.74 -9.95 8.49
C LEU A 41 19.73 -8.94 9.03
N VAL A 42 20.12 -8.18 10.07
CA VAL A 42 19.30 -7.10 10.65
C VAL A 42 18.96 -6.02 9.61
N ARG A 43 19.94 -5.58 8.83
CA ARG A 43 19.72 -4.64 7.72
C ARG A 43 18.76 -5.21 6.66
N ARG A 44 18.91 -6.48 6.28
CA ARG A 44 18.01 -7.13 5.32
C ARG A 44 16.56 -7.20 5.83
N VAL A 45 16.36 -7.58 7.09
CA VAL A 45 15.01 -7.63 7.70
C VAL A 45 14.40 -6.23 7.75
N SER A 46 15.15 -5.22 8.20
CA SER A 46 14.69 -3.82 8.22
C SER A 46 14.31 -3.32 6.82
N THR A 47 15.15 -3.60 5.81
CA THR A 47 14.86 -3.21 4.42
C THR A 47 13.63 -3.91 3.85
N ASN A 48 13.45 -5.20 4.14
CA ASN A 48 12.27 -5.95 3.70
C ASN A 48 10.98 -5.43 4.37
N SER A 49 11.01 -5.15 5.68
CA SER A 49 9.86 -4.56 6.39
C SER A 49 9.48 -3.20 5.81
N ARG A 50 10.47 -2.35 5.52
CA ARG A 50 10.24 -1.04 4.91
C ARG A 50 9.65 -1.13 3.51
N GLU A 51 10.17 -2.02 2.66
CA GLU A 51 9.59 -2.23 1.33
C GLU A 51 8.17 -2.80 1.41
N ARG A 52 7.90 -3.72 2.35
CA ARG A 52 6.55 -4.21 2.61
C ARG A 52 5.60 -3.08 3.01
N TRP A 53 6.01 -2.20 3.91
CA TRP A 53 5.21 -1.05 4.32
C TRP A 53 4.95 -0.10 3.15
N ARG A 54 5.97 0.17 2.33
CA ARG A 54 5.81 0.97 1.10
C ARG A 54 4.77 0.34 0.16
N GLN A 55 4.82 -0.97 -0.04
CA GLN A 55 3.86 -1.70 -0.86
C GLN A 55 2.44 -1.72 -0.24
N GLN A 56 2.32 -1.76 1.09
CA GLN A 56 1.03 -1.64 1.78
C GLN A 56 0.38 -0.28 1.52
N ASN A 57 1.15 0.82 1.55
CA ASN A 57 0.64 2.16 1.19
C ASN A 57 0.13 2.20 -0.25
N VAL A 58 0.91 1.67 -1.20
CA VAL A 58 0.49 1.59 -2.61
C VAL A 58 -0.78 0.75 -2.75
N ASN A 59 -0.86 -0.40 -2.07
CA ASN A 59 -2.05 -1.25 -2.11
C ASN A 59 -3.26 -0.56 -1.46
N GLY A 60 -3.06 0.25 -0.42
CA GLY A 60 -4.11 1.08 0.19
C GLY A 60 -4.71 2.06 -0.82
N ALA A 61 -3.87 2.78 -1.56
CA ALA A 61 -4.31 3.68 -2.63
C ALA A 61 -5.05 2.94 -3.76
N PHE A 62 -4.63 1.70 -4.11
CA PHE A 62 -5.37 0.87 -5.06
C PHE A 62 -6.77 0.49 -4.56
N THR A 63 -6.94 0.22 -3.27
CA THR A 63 -8.24 -0.07 -2.66
C THR A 63 -9.15 1.15 -2.68
N GLU A 64 -8.61 2.33 -2.34
CA GLU A 64 -9.35 3.60 -2.43
C GLU A 64 -9.80 3.88 -3.86
N LEU A 65 -8.89 3.77 -4.83
CA LEU A 65 -9.22 3.92 -6.25
C LEU A 65 -10.28 2.91 -6.70
N ARG A 66 -10.19 1.65 -6.27
CA ARG A 66 -11.20 0.61 -6.57
C ARG A 66 -12.59 1.00 -6.07
N SER A 67 -12.69 1.66 -4.93
CA SER A 67 -13.97 2.07 -4.33
C SER A 67 -14.72 3.11 -5.18
N LEU A 68 -13.99 3.91 -5.94
CA LEU A 68 -14.53 4.96 -6.82
C LEU A 68 -14.95 4.44 -8.21
N ILE A 69 -14.52 3.22 -8.59
CA ILE A 69 -14.82 2.66 -9.90
C ILE A 69 -16.18 1.94 -9.87
N PRO A 70 -17.15 2.38 -10.68
CA PRO A 70 -18.45 1.72 -10.76
C PRO A 70 -18.36 0.35 -11.45
N THR A 71 -18.84 -0.70 -10.78
CA THR A 71 -18.90 -2.07 -11.33
C THR A 71 -20.20 -2.78 -10.97
N HIS A 72 -20.60 -3.75 -11.79
CA HIS A 72 -21.65 -4.71 -11.46
C HIS A 72 -21.06 -6.14 -11.44
N PRO A 73 -21.17 -6.89 -10.33
CA PRO A 73 -21.62 -6.44 -9.00
C PRO A 73 -20.60 -5.47 -8.34
N PRO A 74 -20.99 -4.70 -7.31
CA PRO A 74 -20.14 -3.69 -6.68
C PRO A 74 -18.88 -4.28 -6.01
N ASP A 75 -18.94 -5.53 -5.58
CA ASP A 75 -17.86 -6.28 -4.92
C ASP A 75 -16.98 -7.10 -5.90
N ARG A 76 -17.17 -6.92 -7.22
CA ARG A 76 -16.34 -7.60 -8.23
C ARG A 76 -14.85 -7.39 -7.95
N LYS A 77 -14.09 -8.47 -7.80
CA LYS A 77 -12.64 -8.42 -7.67
C LYS A 77 -12.01 -7.96 -8.98
N LEU A 78 -11.22 -6.89 -8.93
CA LEU A 78 -10.49 -6.35 -10.07
C LEU A 78 -8.99 -6.51 -9.86
N SER A 79 -8.27 -6.86 -10.93
CA SER A 79 -6.81 -6.80 -10.94
C SER A 79 -6.30 -5.36 -10.94
N LYS A 80 -5.02 -5.15 -10.55
CA LYS A 80 -4.39 -3.82 -10.59
C LYS A 80 -4.46 -3.19 -12.00
N ASN A 81 -4.28 -3.99 -13.05
CA ASN A 81 -4.35 -3.48 -14.42
C ASN A 81 -5.78 -3.07 -14.80
N GLU A 82 -6.78 -3.86 -14.44
CA GLU A 82 -8.19 -3.52 -14.69
C GLU A 82 -8.59 -2.24 -13.96
N ILE A 83 -8.18 -2.08 -12.69
CA ILE A 83 -8.44 -0.85 -11.90
C ILE A 83 -7.92 0.38 -12.66
N LEU A 84 -6.67 0.34 -13.15
CA LEU A 84 -6.10 1.46 -13.90
C LEU A 84 -6.89 1.74 -15.19
N ARG A 85 -7.18 0.71 -15.99
CA ARG A 85 -7.92 0.86 -17.25
C ARG A 85 -9.35 1.34 -17.06
N LEU A 86 -10.01 0.93 -15.97
CA LEU A 86 -11.38 1.37 -15.66
C LEU A 86 -11.39 2.80 -15.11
N ALA A 87 -10.41 3.18 -14.29
CA ALA A 87 -10.28 4.56 -13.82
C ALA A 87 -10.13 5.55 -14.98
N LEU A 88 -9.25 5.25 -15.94
CA LEU A 88 -9.08 6.05 -17.17
C LEU A 88 -10.40 6.20 -17.93
N ARG A 89 -11.09 5.08 -18.19
CA ARG A 89 -12.39 5.10 -18.89
C ARG A 89 -13.44 5.90 -18.12
N TYR A 90 -13.46 5.79 -16.80
CA TYR A 90 -14.44 6.47 -15.97
C TYR A 90 -14.20 7.99 -15.95
N ILE A 91 -12.95 8.44 -15.86
CA ILE A 91 -12.61 9.87 -16.00
C ILE A 91 -13.08 10.40 -17.35
N SER A 92 -12.77 9.72 -18.46
CA SER A 92 -13.21 10.14 -19.79
C SER A 92 -14.73 10.15 -19.94
N PHE A 93 -15.42 9.18 -19.34
CA PHE A 93 -16.88 9.13 -19.34
C PHE A 93 -17.49 10.33 -18.60
N LEU A 94 -16.96 10.68 -17.42
CA LEU A 94 -17.44 11.82 -16.66
C LEU A 94 -17.22 13.14 -17.42
N ASP A 95 -16.08 13.28 -18.11
CA ASP A 95 -15.77 14.45 -18.94
C ASP A 95 -16.77 14.63 -20.11
N GLN A 96 -17.14 13.52 -20.77
CA GLN A 96 -18.16 13.51 -21.81
C GLN A 96 -19.54 13.90 -21.26
N VAL A 97 -19.95 13.31 -20.13
CA VAL A 97 -21.23 13.61 -19.48
C VAL A 97 -21.33 15.10 -19.10
N LEU A 98 -20.24 15.70 -18.63
CA LEU A 98 -20.20 17.12 -18.30
C LEU A 98 -20.29 17.99 -19.56
N THR A 99 -19.57 17.64 -20.63
CA THR A 99 -19.60 18.36 -21.91
C THR A 99 -20.99 18.31 -22.55
N ASP A 100 -21.62 17.14 -22.60
CA ASP A 100 -22.95 16.96 -23.18
C ASP A 100 -24.03 17.72 -22.40
N GLN A 101 -23.91 17.78 -21.07
CA GLN A 101 -24.82 18.58 -20.25
C GLN A 101 -24.69 20.07 -20.55
N VAL A 102 -23.47 20.59 -20.75
CA VAL A 102 -23.27 22.00 -21.14
C VAL A 102 -23.86 22.28 -22.51
N LEU A 103 -23.75 21.37 -23.47
CA LEU A 103 -24.36 21.51 -24.80
C LEU A 103 -25.89 21.47 -24.72
N THR A 104 -26.44 20.54 -23.95
CA THR A 104 -27.90 20.39 -23.77
C THR A 104 -28.53 21.60 -23.05
N SER A 105 -27.81 22.21 -22.10
CA SER A 105 -28.28 23.38 -21.35
C SER A 105 -28.23 24.70 -22.13
N ARG A 106 -27.56 24.70 -23.29
CA ARG A 106 -27.43 25.87 -24.18
C ARG A 106 -28.43 25.85 -25.34
N CYS A 107 -29.23 24.79 -25.44
CA CYS A 107 -30.35 24.65 -26.39
C CYS A 107 -31.67 25.10 -25.75
#